data_AF-A0A6U6S9C6-F1
#
_entry.id   AF-A0A6U6S9C6-F1
#
_cell.length_a   1.000
_cell.length_b   1.000
_cell.length_c   1.000
_cell.angle_alpha   90.00
_cell.angle_beta   90.00
_cell.angle_gamma   90.00
#
_symmetry.space_group_name_H-M   'P 1'
#
loop_
_entity.id
_entity.type
_entity.pdbx_description
1 polymer ?
#
loop_
_entity_poly.entity_id
_entity_poly.type
_entity_poly.pdbx_seq_one_letter_code
_entity_poly.pdbx_strand_id
1 'polypeptide(L)'
;SGYLDLQVLYGFNQEMADSARAFKNGHLKKVAETRFEHIDGKTVKLPETKAIVTMLMREHNYVCDQLKLRYPYQFTTDEELYQQARLIMGGVFINVILRQYGDQM
;
A
#
# COMPACT_ATOMS: atom_id res chain seq x y z
N SER A 1 4.04 13.06 6.88
CA SER A 1 2.99 12.91 7.90
C SER A 1 3.62 12.42 9.20
N GLY A 2 3.06 12.77 10.37
CA GLY A 2 3.48 12.24 11.67
C GLY A 2 2.71 10.98 12.12
N TYR A 3 1.83 10.46 11.26
CA TYR A 3 0.94 9.34 11.56
C TYR A 3 1.40 8.03 10.89
N LEU A 4 0.93 6.90 11.40
CA LEU A 4 1.11 5.56 10.79
C LEU A 4 0.09 5.36 9.66
N ASP A 5 0.30 6.04 8.54
CA ASP A 5 -0.64 6.13 7.41
C ASP A 5 -0.20 5.36 6.15
N LEU A 6 0.79 4.46 6.29
CA LEU A 6 1.38 3.72 5.18
C LEU A 6 1.95 4.62 4.06
N GLN A 7 2.46 5.81 4.38
CA GLN A 7 3.17 6.66 3.40
C GLN A 7 4.33 5.94 2.67
N VAL A 8 4.90 4.89 3.26
CA VAL A 8 5.93 4.04 2.62
C VAL A 8 5.39 3.34 1.37
N LEU A 9 4.10 3.01 1.35
CA LEU A 9 3.42 2.34 0.23
C LEU A 9 2.75 3.36 -0.70
N TYR A 10 1.93 4.27 -0.15
CA TYR A 10 1.12 5.19 -0.95
C TYR A 10 1.87 6.48 -1.32
N GLY A 11 2.89 6.90 -0.57
CA GLY A 11 3.54 8.20 -0.71
C GLY A 11 2.95 9.27 0.20
N PHE A 12 3.61 10.42 0.24
CA PHE A 12 3.30 11.52 1.17
C PHE A 12 2.47 12.64 0.54
N ASN A 13 2.23 12.61 -0.77
CA ASN A 13 1.39 13.55 -1.49
C ASN A 13 0.52 12.82 -2.55
N GLN A 14 -0.44 13.55 -3.13
CA GLN A 14 -1.39 13.01 -4.09
C GLN A 14 -0.71 12.52 -5.38
N GLU A 15 0.23 13.29 -5.93
CA GLU A 15 0.96 12.93 -7.15
C GLU A 15 1.70 11.60 -6.99
N MET A 16 2.34 11.38 -5.85
CA MET A 16 3.00 10.14 -5.52
C MET A 16 1.99 9.00 -5.37
N ALA A 17 0.87 9.21 -4.68
CA ALA A 17 -0.19 8.20 -4.58
C ALA A 17 -0.69 7.78 -5.96
N ASP A 18 -0.97 8.75 -6.83
CA ASP A 18 -1.46 8.52 -8.19
C ASP A 18 -0.41 7.82 -9.06
N SER A 19 0.88 8.15 -8.92
CA SER A 19 1.95 7.43 -9.61
C SER A 19 2.01 5.95 -9.26
N ALA A 20 1.69 5.59 -8.00
CA ALA A 20 1.70 4.21 -7.52
C ALA A 20 0.45 3.42 -7.94
N ARG A 21 -0.67 4.09 -8.24
CA ARG A 21 -1.95 3.46 -8.59
C ARG A 21 -1.98 2.93 -10.01
N ALA A 22 -2.66 1.80 -10.20
CA ALA A 22 -2.95 1.23 -11.51
C ALA A 22 -4.22 1.83 -12.15
N PHE A 23 -5.05 2.51 -11.35
CA PHE A 23 -6.37 3.04 -11.76
C PHE A 23 -7.28 1.97 -12.39
N LYS A 24 -7.15 0.74 -11.88
CA LYS A 24 -7.98 -0.40 -12.24
C LYS A 24 -8.20 -1.28 -11.01
N ASN A 25 -9.47 -1.55 -10.68
CA ASN A 25 -9.89 -2.38 -9.54
C ASN A 25 -9.36 -1.91 -8.17
N GLY A 26 -9.03 -0.64 -8.02
CA GLY A 26 -8.39 -0.08 -6.83
C GLY A 26 -6.94 -0.53 -6.64
N HIS A 27 -6.32 -1.18 -7.64
CA HIS A 27 -5.01 -1.80 -7.49
C HIS A 27 -3.86 -0.78 -7.51
N LEU A 28 -2.77 -1.17 -6.86
CA LEU A 28 -1.46 -0.58 -7.02
C LEU A 28 -0.71 -1.26 -8.15
N LYS A 29 0.08 -0.48 -8.88
CA LYS A 29 1.03 -1.02 -9.86
C LYS A 29 2.07 -1.87 -9.13
N LYS A 30 2.71 -2.80 -9.83
CA LYS A 30 3.93 -3.49 -9.35
C LYS A 30 5.15 -2.54 -9.20
N VAL A 31 4.91 -1.23 -9.17
CA VAL A 31 5.85 -0.11 -9.03
C VAL A 31 6.45 0.01 -7.62
N ALA A 32 6.04 -0.85 -6.68
CA ALA A 32 6.88 -1.16 -5.52
C ALA A 32 8.30 -1.61 -5.93
N GLU A 33 8.54 -1.96 -7.19
CA GLU A 33 9.90 -2.12 -7.73
C GLU A 33 10.54 -0.79 -8.18
N THR A 34 9.77 0.13 -8.76
CA THR A 34 10.28 1.37 -9.40
C THR A 34 10.45 2.56 -8.45
N ARG A 35 9.77 2.60 -7.28
CA ARG A 35 10.05 3.64 -6.26
C ARG A 35 11.41 3.47 -5.55
N PHE A 36 12.04 2.32 -5.72
CA PHE A 36 13.39 2.03 -5.25
C PHE A 36 14.43 2.26 -6.33
N GLU A 37 14.01 2.71 -7.50
CA GLU A 37 14.87 2.88 -8.65
C GLU A 37 15.05 4.38 -8.93
N HIS A 38 16.29 4.82 -8.69
CA HIS A 38 16.97 6.02 -9.21
C HIS A 38 17.04 7.27 -8.32
N ILE A 39 18.17 7.37 -7.59
CA ILE A 39 18.96 8.60 -7.50
C ILE A 39 20.29 8.27 -8.21
N ASP A 40 20.65 8.98 -9.28
CA ASP A 40 21.91 8.81 -10.04
C ASP A 40 22.26 7.36 -10.48
N GLY A 41 21.28 6.56 -10.93
CA GLY A 41 21.58 5.20 -11.41
C GLY A 41 21.93 4.20 -10.29
N LYS A 42 21.75 4.55 -9.02
CA LYS A 42 21.95 3.63 -7.89
C LYS A 42 20.70 3.50 -7.02
N THR A 43 20.18 2.28 -6.95
CA THR A 43 19.19 1.86 -5.96
C THR A 43 19.85 1.79 -4.59
N VAL A 44 19.54 2.75 -3.71
CA VAL A 44 19.98 2.71 -2.30
C VAL A 44 18.75 2.60 -1.40
N LYS A 45 18.17 1.39 -1.33
CA LYS A 45 17.51 0.90 -0.12
C LYS A 45 17.78 -0.59 0.02
N LEU A 46 17.93 -1.02 1.27
CA LEU A 46 18.21 -2.39 1.66
C LEU A 46 17.15 -3.35 1.05
N PRO A 47 17.55 -4.51 0.50
CA PRO A 47 16.65 -5.49 -0.10
C PRO A 47 15.46 -5.90 0.79
N GLU A 48 15.68 -5.91 2.10
CA GLU A 48 14.70 -6.29 3.13
C GLU A 48 13.49 -5.33 3.15
N THR A 49 13.73 -4.03 3.00
CA THR A 49 12.65 -3.03 2.94
C THR A 49 11.81 -3.21 1.66
N LYS A 50 12.44 -3.61 0.56
CA LYS A 50 11.72 -3.90 -0.70
C LYS A 50 10.76 -5.07 -0.52
N ALA A 51 11.20 -6.14 0.15
CA ALA A 51 10.36 -7.31 0.41
C ALA A 51 9.09 -6.94 1.20
N ILE A 52 9.23 -6.15 2.28
CA ILE A 52 8.08 -5.72 3.09
C ILE A 52 7.12 -4.85 2.28
N VAL A 53 7.62 -3.87 1.51
CA VAL A 53 6.76 -3.01 0.69
C VAL A 53 6.07 -3.80 -0.43
N THR A 54 6.74 -4.77 -1.03
CA THR A 54 6.13 -5.69 -2.01
C THR A 54 5.02 -6.54 -1.37
N MET A 55 5.23 -7.06 -0.15
CA MET A 55 4.18 -7.80 0.57
C MET A 55 2.97 -6.92 0.86
N LEU A 56 3.17 -5.70 1.38
CA LEU A 56 2.08 -4.77 1.65
C LEU A 56 1.31 -4.36 0.37
N MET A 57 2.00 -4.21 -0.76
CA MET A 57 1.37 -3.95 -2.05
C MET A 57 0.49 -5.13 -2.50
N ARG A 58 1.00 -6.35 -2.39
CA ARG A 58 0.24 -7.57 -2.75
C ARG A 58 -0.98 -7.71 -1.86
N GLU A 59 -0.84 -7.42 -0.57
CA GLU A 59 -1.94 -7.47 0.38
C GLU A 59 -3.01 -6.43 0.06
N HIS A 60 -2.61 -5.19 -0.26
CA HIS A 60 -3.57 -4.17 -0.72
C HIS A 60 -4.38 -4.66 -1.93
N ASN A 61 -3.72 -5.21 -2.96
CA ASN A 61 -4.41 -5.69 -4.15
C ASN A 61 -5.33 -6.88 -3.83
N TYR A 62 -4.91 -7.77 -2.94
CA TYR A 62 -5.75 -8.87 -2.45
C TYR A 62 -7.00 -8.34 -1.74
N VAL A 63 -6.86 -7.35 -0.85
CA VAL A 63 -7.99 -6.70 -0.17
C VAL A 63 -8.95 -6.07 -1.17
N CYS A 64 -8.45 -5.37 -2.20
CA CYS A 64 -9.28 -4.83 -3.27
C CYS A 64 -10.11 -5.92 -3.96
N ASP A 65 -9.48 -7.06 -4.30
CA ASP A 65 -10.18 -8.18 -4.93
C ASP A 65 -11.23 -8.80 -4.00
N GLN A 66 -10.92 -8.96 -2.71
CA GLN A 66 -11.87 -9.46 -1.71
C GLN A 66 -13.05 -8.51 -1.49
N LEU A 67 -12.82 -7.20 -1.44
CA LEU A 67 -13.87 -6.19 -1.31
C LEU A 67 -14.83 -6.25 -2.51
N LYS A 68 -14.28 -6.35 -3.72
CA LYS A 68 -15.07 -6.45 -4.94
C LYS A 68 -15.89 -7.74 -5.00
N LEU A 69 -15.33 -8.86 -4.57
CA LEU A 69 -16.03 -10.16 -4.52
C LEU A 69 -17.14 -10.18 -3.46
N ARG A 70 -16.89 -9.63 -2.28
CA ARG A 70 -17.82 -9.72 -1.14
C ARG A 70 -18.91 -8.64 -1.16
N TYR A 71 -18.61 -7.47 -1.71
CA TYR A 71 -19.52 -6.33 -1.73
C TYR A 71 -19.62 -5.70 -3.13
N PRO A 72 -20.07 -6.47 -4.15
CA PRO A 72 -20.03 -6.04 -5.55
C PRO A 72 -20.90 -4.81 -5.85
N TYR A 73 -21.94 -4.56 -5.05
CA TYR A 73 -22.83 -3.41 -5.21
C TYR A 73 -22.41 -2.17 -4.41
N GLN A 74 -21.47 -2.32 -3.47
CA GLN A 74 -21.04 -1.24 -2.58
C GLN A 74 -19.82 -0.51 -3.12
N PHE A 75 -18.88 -1.24 -3.72
CA PHE A 75 -17.65 -0.67 -4.28
C PHE A 75 -17.68 -0.81 -5.79
N THR A 76 -18.22 0.21 -6.46
CA THR A 76 -18.48 0.19 -7.91
C THR A 76 -17.35 0.85 -8.70
N THR A 77 -16.65 1.79 -8.08
CA THR A 77 -15.57 2.56 -8.70
C THR A 77 -14.19 2.11 -8.24
N ASP A 78 -13.17 2.41 -9.06
CA ASP A 78 -11.76 2.21 -8.70
C ASP A 78 -11.37 2.98 -7.42
N GLU A 79 -11.85 4.21 -7.29
CA GLU A 79 -11.54 5.09 -6.16
C GLU A 79 -12.10 4.54 -4.85
N GLU A 80 -13.36 4.08 -4.85
CA GLU A 80 -13.99 3.49 -3.67
C GLU A 80 -13.23 2.25 -3.19
N LEU A 81 -12.83 1.36 -4.11
CA LEU A 81 -12.03 0.17 -3.79
C LEU A 81 -10.67 0.58 -3.21
N TYR A 82 -9.97 1.50 -3.87
CA TYR A 82 -8.66 1.98 -3.45
C TYR A 82 -8.68 2.60 -2.04
N GLN A 83 -9.62 3.52 -1.79
CA GLN A 83 -9.72 4.21 -0.49
C GLN A 83 -10.14 3.25 0.62
N GLN A 84 -11.08 2.34 0.36
CA GLN A 84 -11.48 1.36 1.36
C GLN A 84 -10.34 0.38 1.68
N ALA A 85 -9.63 -0.13 0.67
CA ALA A 85 -8.47 -0.98 0.88
C ALA A 85 -7.36 -0.23 1.63
N ARG A 86 -7.13 1.06 1.31
CA ARG A 86 -6.17 1.90 2.02
C ARG A 86 -6.50 2.06 3.50
N LEU A 87 -7.76 2.27 3.85
CA LEU A 87 -8.22 2.34 5.25
C LEU A 87 -7.98 1.02 6.00
N ILE A 88 -8.35 -0.11 5.39
CA ILE A 88 -8.13 -1.44 5.97
C ILE A 88 -6.64 -1.70 6.18
N MET A 89 -5.83 -1.43 5.17
CA MET A 89 -4.38 -1.61 5.25
C MET A 89 -3.74 -0.71 6.33
N GLY A 90 -4.24 0.52 6.51
CA GLY A 90 -3.82 1.39 7.61
C GLY A 90 -4.08 0.76 8.97
N GLY A 91 -5.28 0.18 9.17
CA GLY A 91 -5.61 -0.56 10.39
C GLY A 91 -4.73 -1.79 10.62
N VAL A 92 -4.48 -2.58 9.57
CA VAL A 92 -3.57 -3.74 9.63
C VAL A 92 -2.16 -3.30 10.03
N PHE A 93 -1.64 -2.25 9.40
CA PHE A 93 -0.31 -1.74 9.69
C PHE A 93 -0.16 -1.27 11.14
N ILE A 94 -1.11 -0.48 11.63
CA ILE A 94 -1.15 -0.05 13.03
C ILE A 94 -1.18 -1.25 13.98
N ASN A 95 -1.99 -2.27 13.67
CA ASN A 95 -2.11 -3.46 14.50
C ASN A 95 -0.80 -4.28 14.56
N VAL A 96 -0.13 -4.46 13.42
CA VAL A 96 1.19 -5.11 13.35
C VAL A 96 2.21 -4.35 14.19
N ILE A 97 2.28 -3.03 14.03
CA ILE A 97 3.25 -2.21 14.76
C ILE A 97 2.97 -2.21 16.27
N LEU A 98 1.73 -1.98 16.69
CA LEU A 98 1.42 -1.82 18.11
C LEU A 98 1.36 -3.15 18.86
N ARG A 99 0.79 -4.21 18.27
CA ARG A 99 0.56 -5.48 18.98
C ARG A 99 1.58 -6.58 18.70
N GLN A 100 2.28 -6.53 17.57
CA GLN A 100 3.26 -7.59 17.26
C GLN A 100 4.68 -7.09 17.49
N TYR A 101 4.98 -5.89 17.02
CA TYR A 101 6.30 -5.30 17.20
C TYR A 101 6.45 -4.61 18.56
N GLY A 102 5.45 -3.84 19.00
CA GLY A 102 5.44 -3.18 20.30
C GLY A 102 5.55 -4.14 21.48
N ASP A 103 4.86 -5.29 21.42
CA ASP A 103 4.90 -6.33 22.46
C ASP A 103 6.26 -7.05 22.57
N GLN A 104 7.17 -6.89 21.60
CA GLN A 104 8.51 -7.48 21.61
C GLN A 104 9.58 -6.59 22.27
N MET A 105 9.22 -5.34 22.64
CA MET A 105 10.11 -4.41 23.35
C MET A 105 9.85 -4.40 24.84
#